data_AF-A0A7J2SYM3-F1
#
_entry.id   AF-A0A7J2SYM3-F1
#
_cell.length_a   1.000
_cell.length_b   1.000
_cell.length_c   1.000
_cell.angle_alpha   90.00
_cell.angle_beta   90.00
_cell.angle_gamma   90.00
#
_symmetry.space_group_name_H-M   'P 1'
#
loop_
_entity.id
_entity.type
_entity.pdbx_description
1 polymer ?
#
loop_
_entity_poly.entity_id
_entity_poly.type
_entity_poly.pdbx_seq_one_letter_code
_entity_poly.pdbx_strand_id
1 'polypeptide(L)' 'MNKMREAEVRHLPVVDAQGKLVGIVSFRDIMDIAALLLQHRFPP' A
#
# COMPACT_ATOMS: atom_id res chain seq x y z
N MET A 1 4.02 -4.63 -5.44
CA MET A 1 3.58 -3.91 -6.65
C MET A 1 2.94 -4.80 -7.70
N ASN A 2 3.46 -6.02 -7.93
CA ASN A 2 3.03 -6.87 -9.06
C ASN A 2 1.52 -7.10 -9.12
N LYS A 3 0.85 -7.43 -8.00
CA LYS A 3 -0.62 -7.60 -7.98
C LYS A 3 -1.43 -6.38 -8.46
N MET A 4 -1.07 -5.16 -8.03
CA MET A 4 -1.75 -3.93 -8.48
C MET A 4 -1.49 -3.67 -9.98
N ARG A 5 -0.26 -3.94 -10.45
CA ARG A 5 0.11 -3.78 -11.87
C ARG A 5 -0.60 -4.80 -12.76
N GLU A 6 -0.62 -6.07 -12.38
CA GLU A 6 -1.26 -7.16 -13.11
C GLU A 6 -2.76 -6.96 -13.25
N ALA A 7 -3.40 -6.42 -12.21
CA ALA A 7 -4.82 -6.10 -12.23
C ALA A 7 -5.14 -4.70 -12.79
N GLU A 8 -4.13 -3.93 -13.23
CA GLU A 8 -4.25 -2.55 -13.74
C GLU A 8 -5.01 -1.59 -12.77
N VAL A 9 -4.88 -1.81 -11.47
CA VAL A 9 -5.51 -1.00 -10.42
C VAL A 9 -4.50 -0.23 -9.59
N ARG A 10 -4.92 0.94 -9.09
CA ARG A 10 -4.08 1.79 -8.21
C ARG A 10 -4.38 1.66 -6.73
N HIS A 11 -5.47 0.97 -6.39
CA HIS A 11 -6.02 0.84 -5.05
C HIS A 11 -6.43 -0.61 -4.82
N LEU A 12 -6.21 -1.10 -3.60
CA LEU A 12 -6.72 -2.40 -3.16
C LEU A 12 -7.65 -2.19 -1.96
N PRO A 13 -8.85 -2.79 -1.95
CA PRO A 13 -9.68 -2.81 -0.76
C PRO A 13 -9.05 -3.70 0.30
N VAL A 14 -9.10 -3.25 1.55
CA VAL A 14 -8.77 -4.07 2.73
C VAL A 14 -10.10 -4.57 3.29
N VAL A 15 -10.23 -5.88 3.41
CA VAL A 15 -11.42 -6.54 3.93
C VAL A 15 -11.09 -7.33 5.19
N ASP A 16 -12.08 -7.50 6.08
CA ASP A 16 -11.96 -8.43 7.19
C ASP A 16 -12.10 -9.90 6.74
N ALA A 17 -12.06 -10.83 7.69
CA ALA A 17 -12.15 -12.27 7.39
C ALA A 17 -13.50 -12.68 6.81
N GLN A 18 -14.55 -11.88 6.99
CA GLN A 18 -15.88 -12.10 6.45
C GLN A 18 -16.07 -11.39 5.09
N GLY A 19 -15.04 -10.71 4.58
CA GLY A 19 -15.08 -10.00 3.31
C GLY A 19 -15.69 -8.60 3.40
N LYS A 20 -15.98 -8.09 4.60
CA LYS A 20 -16.49 -6.72 4.76
C LYS A 20 -15.36 -5.73 4.53
N LEU A 21 -15.62 -4.70 3.73
CA LEU A 21 -14.68 -3.59 3.49
C LEU A 21 -14.40 -2.84 4.80
N VAL A 22 -13.12 -2.74 5.17
CA VAL A 22 -12.63 -2.02 6.36
C VAL A 22 -11.66 -0.89 6.02
N GLY A 23 -11.20 -0.79 4.77
CA GLY A 23 -10.32 0.29 4.34
C GLY A 23 -9.85 0.15 2.90
N ILE A 24 -8.96 1.06 2.49
CA ILE A 24 -8.34 1.08 1.16
C ILE A 24 -6.86 1.34 1.34
N VAL A 25 -6.02 0.64 0.57
CA VAL A 25 -4.60 0.96 0.41
C VAL A 25 -4.31 1.33 -1.03
N SER A 26 -3.68 2.47 -1.23
CA SER A 26 -3.23 2.96 -2.53
C SER A 26 -1.75 2.66 -2.73
N PHE A 27 -1.34 2.68 -4.00
CA PHE A 27 0.09 2.71 -4.35
C PHE A 27 0.83 3.87 -3.67
N ARG A 28 0.20 5.04 -3.51
CA ARG A 28 0.83 6.22 -2.90
C ARG A 28 1.15 5.96 -1.43
N ASP A 29 0.21 5.38 -0.68
CA ASP A 29 0.42 5.06 0.74
C ASP A 29 1.65 4.15 0.93
N ILE A 30 1.84 3.18 0.02
CA ILE A 30 3.00 2.30 0.02
C ILE A 30 4.30 3.09 -0.23
N MET A 31 4.30 4.04 -1.17
CA MET A 31 5.47 4.85 -1.48
C MET A 31 5.84 5.81 -0.34
N ASP A 32 4.84 6.44 0.28
CA ASP A 32 5.06 7.38 1.39
C ASP A 32 5.66 6.65 2.61
N ILE A 33 5.14 5.47 2.93
CA ILE A 33 5.70 4.62 4.00
C ILE A 33 7.12 4.16 3.64
N ALA A 34 7.36 3.73 2.39
CA ALA A 34 8.69 3.31 1.97
C ALA A 34 9.71 4.46 2.10
N ALA A 35 9.33 5.68 1.70
CA ALA A 35 10.17 6.86 1.86
C ALA A 35 10.49 7.15 3.33
N LEU A 36 9.48 7.11 4.21
CA LEU A 36 9.67 7.29 5.66
C LEU A 36 10.63 6.25 6.25
N LEU A 37 10.45 4.98 5.90
CA LEU A 37 11.30 3.89 6.41
C LEU A 37 12.76 4.02 5.95
N LEU A 38 12.98 4.50 4.72
CA LEU A 38 14.33 4.73 4.20
C LEU A 38 15.02 5.90 4.91
N GLN A 39 14.29 6.98 5.22
CA GLN A 39 14.84 8.13 5.96
C GLN A 39 15.29 7.77 7.38
N HIS A 40 14.59 6.85 8.05
CA HIS A 40 14.96 6.46 9.43
C HIS A 40 16.13 5.45 9.47
N ARG A 41 16.42 4.76 8.37
CA ARG A 41 17.49 3.75 8.30
C ARG A 41 18.81 4.32 7.74
N PHE A 42 18.76 5.49 7.09
CA PHE A 42 19.92 6.27 6.68
C PHE A 42 19.60 7.76 6.91
N PRO A 43 20.01 8.35 8.05
CA PRO A 43 19.99 9.80 8.16
C PRO A 43 20.97 10.40 7.13
N PRO A 44 20.72 11.64 6.66
CA PRO A 44 21.61 12.31 5.70
C PRO A 44 23.05 12.43 6.21
#